data_AF-A0AAU0UQ58-F1
#
_entry.id   AF-A0AAU0UQ58-F1
#
_cell.length_a   1.000
_cell.length_b   1.000
_cell.length_c   1.000
_cell.angle_alpha   90.00
_cell.angle_beta   90.00
_cell.angle_gamma   90.00
#
_symmetry.space_group_name_H-M   'P 1'
#
loop_
_entity.id
_entity.type
_entity.pdbx_description
1 polymer ?
#
loop_
_entity_poly.entity_id
_entity_poly.type
_entity_poly.pdbx_seq_one_letter_code
_entity_poly.pdbx_strand_id
1 'polypeptide(L)'
;MLGRGKNWVLAATIIVMLGAAFFIASAYSIDQGAPGQGMLYKANVASATELKVDGEEKDNCQGCHVMKPEVMTWKMSSHSEVACTACHGSDTMKFEDRQEYTEQVKINQPIPNSSCKNCHSSNRVYSPSGDLIIPHDLHEEQGVQCVQCHNGIAHARIADREVFEDELTTYDNWDEQAAQKVGTLYYRDPSMWTCISCHKSLKITTACAACHDEIPGLPSHEQDRWKRAHGLSARMDIDSCTKCHVTPDKPKFTQHSTGDAATDFARAQNFCYSCHTQRPQFHEDDVLPDHQRFVSERGIKNCLTCHNLNEVRQDENATSTTCNTCHWFEPGALDKIQEELMQ
;
A
#
# COMPACT_ATOMS: atom_id res chain seq x y z
N MET A 1 58.78 42.34 38.92
CA MET A 1 58.61 41.08 39.65
C MET A 1 57.65 40.19 38.84
N LEU A 2 58.12 38.99 38.46
CA LEU A 2 57.45 37.72 38.09
C LEU A 2 55.97 37.76 37.60
N GLY A 3 55.50 37.08 36.53
CA GLY A 3 56.03 36.04 35.65
C GLY A 3 55.12 35.88 34.41
N ARG A 4 55.67 35.60 33.22
CA ARG A 4 55.75 34.29 32.52
C ARG A 4 54.41 33.58 32.23
N GLY A 5 53.96 33.68 30.97
CA GLY A 5 53.16 32.67 30.27
C GLY A 5 53.69 32.51 28.84
N LYS A 6 54.21 31.32 28.51
CA LYS A 6 54.84 30.97 27.22
C LYS A 6 53.76 30.51 26.24
N ASN A 7 53.67 31.15 25.07
CA ASN A 7 53.01 30.59 23.89
C ASN A 7 54.08 29.96 22.99
N TRP A 8 53.97 28.65 22.73
CA TRP A 8 54.77 27.96 21.73
C TRP A 8 54.03 27.94 20.39
N VAL A 9 54.73 28.49 19.41
CA VAL A 9 54.49 28.49 17.98
C VAL A 9 54.76 27.10 17.42
N LEU A 10 53.95 26.62 16.46
CA LEU A 10 54.40 25.85 15.29
C LEU A 10 53.24 25.67 14.29
N ALA A 11 53.24 26.48 13.24
CA ALA A 11 52.57 26.18 11.98
C ALA A 11 53.46 26.69 10.83
N ALA A 12 54.16 25.74 10.21
CA ALA A 12 54.80 25.82 8.91
C ALA A 12 54.27 24.58 8.16
N THR A 13 53.92 24.57 6.87
CA THR A 13 54.39 25.34 5.72
C THR A 13 53.34 25.14 4.62
N ILE A 14 53.02 26.21 3.88
CA ILE A 14 52.22 26.16 2.64
C ILE A 14 53.18 25.87 1.49
N ILE A 15 52.93 24.80 0.71
CA ILE A 15 53.50 24.63 -0.63
C ILE A 15 52.39 24.22 -1.61
N VAL A 16 52.30 25.04 -2.64
CA VAL A 16 51.46 25.03 -3.83
C VAL A 16 51.79 23.83 -4.74
N MET A 17 50.78 23.19 -5.34
CA MET A 17 50.85 22.78 -6.76
C MET A 17 49.47 22.77 -7.42
N LEU A 18 49.38 23.63 -8.44
CA LEU A 18 48.40 23.63 -9.52
C LEU A 18 48.50 22.32 -10.33
N GLY A 19 47.37 21.71 -10.64
CA GLY A 19 47.30 20.52 -11.49
C GLY A 19 45.95 20.39 -12.18
N ALA A 20 45.91 20.90 -13.42
CA ALA A 20 45.06 20.49 -14.55
C ALA A 20 43.55 20.23 -14.31
N ALA A 21 42.75 21.22 -14.74
CA ALA A 21 41.37 21.03 -15.13
C ALA A 21 41.28 20.08 -16.34
N PHE A 22 40.69 18.90 -16.15
CA PHE A 22 40.12 18.09 -17.21
C PHE A 22 38.60 18.03 -16.99
N PHE A 23 37.88 18.79 -17.81
CA PHE A 23 36.43 18.72 -17.93
C PHE A 23 36.07 17.43 -18.67
N ILE A 24 35.53 16.43 -17.96
CA ILE A 24 34.66 15.42 -18.57
C ILE A 24 33.24 15.83 -18.21
N ALA A 25 32.59 16.53 -19.14
CA ALA A 25 31.16 16.73 -19.10
C ALA A 25 30.48 15.43 -19.55
N SER A 26 30.20 14.52 -18.61
CA SER A 26 29.16 13.52 -18.82
C SER A 26 27.83 14.18 -18.48
N ALA A 27 27.05 14.50 -19.50
CA ALA A 27 25.70 15.02 -19.37
C ALA A 27 24.83 14.00 -18.62
N TYR A 28 24.58 14.26 -17.34
CA TYR A 28 23.48 13.65 -16.60
C TYR A 28 22.28 14.58 -16.78
N SER A 29 21.56 14.41 -17.89
CA SER A 29 20.23 14.98 -18.03
C SER A 29 19.29 14.14 -17.17
N ILE A 30 18.96 14.65 -15.97
CA ILE A 30 17.85 14.13 -15.18
C ILE A 30 16.58 14.60 -15.88
N ASP A 31 15.98 13.70 -16.65
CA ASP A 31 14.65 13.87 -17.20
C ASP A 31 13.65 13.82 -16.04
N GLN A 32 13.03 14.95 -15.73
CA GLN A 32 11.90 15.00 -14.80
C GLN A 32 10.64 14.54 -15.53
N GLY A 33 10.52 13.22 -15.69
CA GLY A 33 9.31 12.55 -16.14
C GLY A 33 8.22 12.55 -15.07
N ALA A 34 7.01 12.92 -15.46
CA ALA A 34 5.81 12.98 -14.62
C ALA A 34 5.49 11.65 -13.89
N PRO A 35 4.87 11.68 -12.69
CA PRO A 35 4.47 10.48 -11.98
C PRO A 35 3.31 9.80 -12.71
N GLY A 36 3.54 8.63 -13.30
CA GLY A 36 2.45 7.84 -13.89
C GLY A 36 2.80 6.90 -15.06
N GLN A 37 4.02 6.89 -15.57
CA GLN A 37 4.42 5.90 -16.58
C GLN A 37 5.30 4.84 -15.95
N GLY A 38 4.70 3.70 -15.61
CA GLY A 38 5.45 2.50 -15.24
C GLY A 38 6.45 2.17 -16.34
N MET A 39 7.74 2.10 -15.98
CA MET A 39 8.76 1.54 -16.85
C MET A 39 8.39 0.09 -17.13
N LEU A 40 7.85 -0.16 -18.32
CA LEU A 40 7.87 -1.48 -18.93
C LEU A 40 9.33 -1.83 -19.18
N TYR A 41 9.98 -2.43 -18.20
CA TYR A 41 11.24 -3.12 -18.42
C TYR A 41 10.98 -4.23 -19.44
N LYS A 42 11.29 -3.96 -20.71
CA LYS A 42 11.50 -5.02 -21.69
C LYS A 42 12.72 -5.79 -21.21
N ALA A 43 12.49 -6.88 -20.49
CA ALA A 43 13.54 -7.84 -20.21
C ALA A 43 14.10 -8.32 -21.55
N ASN A 44 15.40 -8.12 -21.77
CA ASN A 44 16.11 -8.74 -22.87
C ASN A 44 16.12 -10.26 -22.63
N VAL A 45 15.09 -10.95 -23.11
CA VAL A 45 15.05 -12.41 -23.21
C VAL A 45 15.97 -12.86 -24.33
N ALA A 46 17.28 -12.82 -24.06
CA ALA A 46 18.30 -13.37 -24.92
C ALA A 46 19.04 -14.51 -24.21
N SER A 47 18.30 -15.55 -23.80
CA SER A 47 18.82 -16.92 -23.56
C SER A 47 17.74 -17.93 -23.13
N ALA A 48 16.48 -17.77 -23.55
CA ALA A 48 15.50 -18.85 -23.46
C ALA A 48 15.67 -19.72 -24.72
N THR A 49 16.70 -20.55 -24.74
CA THR A 49 16.83 -21.62 -25.73
C THR A 49 15.56 -22.47 -25.68
N GLU A 50 14.91 -22.59 -26.84
CA GLU A 50 13.71 -23.37 -27.11
C GLU A 50 13.64 -24.67 -26.32
N LEU A 51 12.84 -24.70 -25.25
CA LEU A 51 12.19 -25.92 -24.78
C LEU A 51 10.96 -26.10 -25.68
N LYS A 52 11.18 -26.69 -26.86
CA LYS A 52 10.11 -27.29 -27.66
C LYS A 52 9.56 -28.46 -26.85
N VAL A 53 8.40 -28.25 -26.23
CA VAL A 53 7.56 -29.35 -25.75
C VAL A 53 6.80 -29.83 -26.98
N ASP A 54 7.37 -30.83 -27.65
CA ASP A 54 6.71 -31.55 -28.73
C ASP A 54 5.53 -32.34 -28.14
N GLY A 55 4.32 -32.05 -28.59
CA GLY A 55 3.15 -32.88 -28.30
C GLY A 55 1.87 -32.09 -28.08
N GLU A 56 0.96 -32.19 -29.04
CA GLU A 56 -0.43 -31.77 -28.93
C GLU A 56 -1.17 -32.51 -27.79
N GLU A 57 -0.97 -32.07 -26.55
CA GLU A 57 -1.94 -32.26 -25.48
C GLU A 57 -2.30 -30.85 -24.99
N LYS A 58 -3.24 -30.26 -25.74
CA LYS A 58 -3.65 -28.86 -25.60
C LYS A 58 -4.02 -28.56 -24.16
N ASP A 59 -3.48 -27.47 -23.64
CA ASP A 59 -3.85 -26.81 -22.40
C ASP A 59 -5.37 -26.49 -22.41
N ASN A 60 -6.19 -27.50 -22.09
CA ASN A 60 -7.66 -27.45 -22.14
C ASN A 60 -8.23 -26.42 -21.16
N CYS A 61 -7.39 -25.87 -20.29
CA CYS A 61 -7.73 -24.80 -19.34
C CYS A 61 -8.23 -23.55 -20.06
N GLN A 62 -7.58 -23.15 -21.16
CA GLN A 62 -7.95 -21.93 -21.90
C GLN A 62 -9.31 -22.07 -22.62
N GLY A 63 -9.69 -23.30 -22.98
CA GLY A 63 -10.95 -23.60 -23.64
C GLY A 63 -12.13 -23.76 -22.66
N CYS A 64 -11.85 -23.88 -21.37
CA CYS A 64 -12.88 -24.03 -20.35
C CYS A 64 -13.46 -22.66 -19.97
N HIS A 65 -14.76 -22.45 -20.18
CA HIS A 65 -15.36 -21.13 -19.94
C HIS A 65 -15.25 -20.69 -18.47
N VAL A 66 -15.26 -21.63 -17.52
CA VAL A 66 -15.14 -21.33 -16.08
C VAL A 66 -13.76 -20.79 -15.71
N MET A 67 -12.76 -21.03 -16.56
CA MET A 67 -11.39 -20.54 -16.37
C MET A 67 -11.16 -19.16 -17.00
N LYS A 68 -12.17 -18.57 -17.66
CA LYS A 68 -12.01 -17.24 -18.31
C LYS A 68 -11.41 -16.19 -17.36
N PRO A 69 -11.83 -16.04 -16.09
CA PRO A 69 -11.24 -15.04 -15.20
C PRO A 69 -9.74 -15.23 -14.98
N GLU A 70 -9.34 -16.47 -14.69
CA GLU A 70 -7.97 -16.87 -14.39
C GLU A 70 -7.09 -16.78 -15.65
N VAL A 71 -7.64 -17.14 -16.82
CA VAL A 71 -6.98 -17.03 -18.13
C VAL A 71 -6.77 -15.57 -18.51
N MET A 72 -7.78 -14.70 -18.35
CA MET A 72 -7.63 -13.28 -18.71
C MET A 72 -6.66 -12.55 -17.77
N THR A 73 -6.69 -12.87 -16.48
CA THR A 73 -5.70 -12.31 -15.52
C THR A 73 -4.30 -12.85 -15.73
N TRP A 74 -4.14 -14.12 -16.12
CA TRP A 74 -2.86 -14.69 -16.50
C TRP A 74 -2.28 -14.00 -17.76
N LYS A 75 -3.10 -13.74 -18.78
CA LYS A 75 -2.68 -13.06 -20.02
C LYS A 75 -2.10 -11.66 -19.80
N MET A 76 -2.54 -10.96 -18.77
CA MET A 76 -2.02 -9.62 -18.43
C MET A 76 -0.84 -9.65 -17.44
N SER A 77 -0.48 -10.83 -16.96
CA SER A 77 0.62 -11.02 -16.00
C SER A 77 1.98 -11.05 -16.70
N SER A 78 3.05 -10.97 -15.91
CA SER A 78 4.41 -11.21 -16.42
C SER A 78 4.68 -12.67 -16.82
N HIS A 79 3.71 -13.57 -16.61
CA HIS A 79 3.81 -15.00 -16.87
C HIS A 79 2.88 -15.45 -18.02
N SER A 80 2.37 -14.52 -18.84
CA SER A 80 1.44 -14.79 -19.95
C SER A 80 1.97 -15.73 -21.03
N GLU A 81 3.27 -16.02 -21.03
CA GLU A 81 3.93 -16.95 -21.96
C GLU A 81 4.26 -18.30 -21.31
N VAL A 82 3.91 -18.49 -20.03
CA VAL A 82 4.17 -19.71 -19.27
C VAL A 82 2.90 -20.56 -19.23
N ALA A 83 2.95 -21.77 -19.78
CA ALA A 83 1.81 -22.69 -19.79
C ALA A 83 1.26 -22.97 -18.38
N CYS A 84 -0.06 -23.15 -18.25
CA CYS A 84 -0.72 -23.31 -16.95
C CYS A 84 -0.15 -24.50 -16.14
N THR A 85 0.14 -25.60 -16.85
CA THR A 85 0.68 -26.85 -16.29
C THR A 85 2.08 -26.70 -15.70
N ALA A 86 2.85 -25.68 -16.09
CA ALA A 86 4.18 -25.44 -15.52
C ALA A 86 4.12 -25.07 -14.03
N CYS A 87 3.00 -24.46 -13.60
CA CYS A 87 2.78 -24.10 -12.20
C CYS A 87 1.84 -25.08 -11.50
N HIS A 88 0.71 -25.41 -12.14
CA HIS A 88 -0.37 -26.19 -11.53
C HIS A 88 -0.16 -27.71 -11.64
N GLY A 89 0.69 -28.19 -12.54
CA GLY A 89 0.77 -29.62 -12.86
C GLY A 89 -0.45 -30.12 -13.64
N SER A 90 -0.47 -31.40 -13.99
CA SER A 90 -1.55 -32.03 -14.78
C SER A 90 -2.71 -32.59 -13.93
N ASP A 91 -2.48 -32.80 -12.62
CA ASP A 91 -3.39 -33.55 -11.72
C ASP A 91 -4.33 -32.65 -10.89
N THR A 92 -4.20 -31.32 -10.97
CA THR A 92 -4.87 -30.41 -10.02
C THR A 92 -6.32 -30.08 -10.31
N MET A 93 -6.90 -30.54 -11.42
CA MET A 93 -8.30 -30.25 -11.75
C MET A 93 -9.08 -31.54 -12.03
N LYS A 94 -9.53 -32.17 -10.94
CA LYS A 94 -10.74 -33.00 -11.01
C LYS A 94 -11.91 -32.03 -11.24
N PHE A 95 -12.27 -31.84 -12.50
CA PHE A 95 -13.47 -31.09 -12.85
C PHE A 95 -14.68 -31.91 -12.41
N GLU A 96 -15.31 -31.50 -11.32
CA GLU A 96 -16.69 -31.90 -11.08
C GLU A 96 -17.56 -31.12 -12.05
N ASP A 97 -18.42 -31.85 -12.75
CA ASP A 97 -19.36 -31.33 -13.73
C ASP A 97 -20.43 -30.51 -12.98
N ARG A 98 -20.11 -29.29 -12.53
CA ARG A 98 -21.14 -28.41 -11.98
C ARG A 98 -21.78 -27.64 -13.14
N GLN A 99 -23.08 -27.82 -13.28
CA GLN A 99 -23.89 -27.18 -14.32
C GLN A 99 -24.22 -25.72 -14.01
N GLU A 100 -24.05 -25.28 -12.77
CA GLU A 100 -24.30 -23.92 -12.32
C GLU A 100 -23.17 -23.51 -11.37
N TYR A 101 -22.58 -22.35 -11.62
CA TYR A 101 -21.46 -21.83 -10.85
C TYR A 101 -21.64 -20.33 -10.62
N THR A 102 -21.88 -19.95 -9.37
CA THR A 102 -21.88 -18.58 -8.87
C THR A 102 -20.57 -18.21 -8.16
N GLU A 103 -19.51 -19.01 -8.32
CA GLU A 103 -18.27 -18.87 -7.54
C GLU A 103 -17.01 -19.07 -8.40
N GLN A 104 -15.93 -18.36 -8.05
CA GLN A 104 -14.62 -18.43 -8.71
C GLN A 104 -13.89 -19.76 -8.50
N VAL A 105 -13.03 -20.11 -9.47
CA VAL A 105 -12.15 -21.26 -9.37
C VAL A 105 -11.08 -20.98 -8.32
N LYS A 106 -11.05 -21.81 -7.26
CA LYS A 106 -10.03 -21.76 -6.21
C LYS A 106 -9.15 -22.99 -6.32
N ILE A 107 -7.83 -22.80 -6.27
CA ILE A 107 -6.89 -23.91 -6.17
C ILE A 107 -6.96 -24.49 -4.76
N ASN A 108 -7.13 -25.81 -4.66
CA ASN A 108 -7.25 -26.49 -3.37
C ASN A 108 -5.89 -26.86 -2.75
N GLN A 109 -4.81 -26.72 -3.53
CA GLN A 109 -3.45 -27.00 -3.10
C GLN A 109 -2.56 -25.82 -3.47
N PRO A 110 -1.72 -25.33 -2.54
CA PRO A 110 -0.78 -24.26 -2.84
C PRO A 110 0.27 -24.73 -3.85
N ILE A 111 0.68 -23.84 -4.75
CA ILE A 111 1.75 -24.12 -5.71
C ILE A 111 3.08 -24.29 -4.94
N PRO A 112 3.78 -25.43 -5.09
CA PRO A 112 5.01 -25.68 -4.36
C PRO A 112 6.16 -24.81 -4.88
N ASN A 113 7.13 -24.50 -4.01
CA ASN A 113 8.33 -23.74 -4.37
C ASN A 113 9.08 -24.31 -5.59
N SER A 114 9.06 -25.63 -5.78
CA SER A 114 9.71 -26.29 -6.92
C SER A 114 9.19 -25.78 -8.26
N SER A 115 7.89 -25.47 -8.39
CA SER A 115 7.33 -24.95 -9.63
C SER A 115 7.97 -23.61 -10.02
N CYS A 116 8.20 -22.73 -9.04
CA CYS A 116 8.87 -21.45 -9.26
C CYS A 116 10.37 -21.63 -9.52
N LYS A 117 11.01 -22.56 -8.80
CA LYS A 117 12.46 -22.80 -8.85
C LYS A 117 12.97 -23.46 -10.13
N ASN A 118 12.06 -24.00 -10.94
CA ASN A 118 12.39 -24.46 -12.29
C ASN A 118 12.88 -23.31 -13.18
N CYS A 119 12.47 -22.07 -12.89
CA CYS A 119 12.85 -20.87 -13.66
C CYS A 119 13.53 -19.78 -12.81
N HIS A 120 13.24 -19.68 -11.50
CA HIS A 120 13.75 -18.64 -10.63
C HIS A 120 14.73 -19.18 -9.58
N SER A 121 15.73 -18.36 -9.20
CA SER A 121 16.54 -18.62 -8.01
C SER A 121 16.11 -17.69 -6.87
N SER A 122 16.37 -18.11 -5.63
CA SER A 122 16.08 -17.33 -4.41
C SER A 122 17.15 -16.28 -4.09
N ASN A 123 18.18 -16.12 -4.95
CA ASN A 123 19.34 -15.27 -4.68
C ASN A 123 19.07 -13.78 -4.95
N ARG A 124 18.10 -13.20 -4.24
CA ARG A 124 17.78 -11.76 -4.29
C ARG A 124 17.54 -11.20 -2.90
N VAL A 125 18.22 -10.11 -2.57
CA VAL A 125 18.05 -9.38 -1.29
C VAL A 125 16.98 -8.29 -1.40
N TYR A 126 16.77 -7.76 -2.61
CA TYR A 126 15.77 -6.74 -2.92
C TYR A 126 14.68 -7.31 -3.82
N SER A 127 13.46 -6.81 -3.65
CA SER A 127 12.27 -7.23 -4.41
C SER A 127 11.79 -6.14 -5.38
N PRO A 128 10.82 -6.43 -6.28
CA PRO A 128 10.36 -5.49 -7.32
C PRO A 128 9.85 -4.13 -6.82
N SER A 129 9.44 -4.02 -5.55
CA SER A 129 9.00 -2.77 -4.94
C SER A 129 10.14 -1.83 -4.52
N GLY A 130 11.41 -2.19 -4.81
CA GLY A 130 12.61 -1.36 -4.70
C GLY A 130 13.08 -1.11 -3.27
N ASP A 131 12.16 -0.76 -2.39
CA ASP A 131 12.40 -0.36 -1.00
C ASP A 131 12.31 -1.54 -0.01
N LEU A 132 11.72 -2.65 -0.41
CA LEU A 132 11.57 -3.82 0.47
C LEU A 132 12.85 -4.66 0.56
N ILE A 133 13.38 -4.76 1.78
CA ILE A 133 14.43 -5.68 2.21
C ILE A 133 13.78 -7.05 2.47
N ILE A 134 14.04 -8.02 1.60
CA ILE A 134 13.50 -9.38 1.72
C ILE A 134 14.65 -10.37 1.56
N PRO A 135 15.24 -10.87 2.68
CA PRO A 135 16.24 -11.93 2.62
C PRO A 135 15.55 -13.25 2.29
N HIS A 136 15.43 -13.57 0.99
CA HIS A 136 14.68 -14.73 0.50
C HIS A 136 15.27 -16.06 0.97
N ASP A 137 16.59 -16.12 1.15
CA ASP A 137 17.33 -17.23 1.74
C ASP A 137 16.83 -17.55 3.16
N LEU A 138 16.74 -16.54 4.02
CA LEU A 138 16.26 -16.74 5.40
C LEU A 138 14.81 -17.20 5.41
N HIS A 139 13.95 -16.64 4.55
CA HIS A 139 12.56 -17.08 4.46
C HIS A 139 12.45 -18.52 3.95
N GLU A 140 13.26 -18.88 2.96
CA GLU A 140 13.31 -20.25 2.42
C GLU A 140 13.79 -21.25 3.47
N GLU A 141 14.83 -20.93 4.25
CA GLU A 141 15.31 -21.77 5.35
C GLU A 141 14.23 -22.01 6.41
N GLN A 142 13.34 -21.05 6.63
CA GLN A 142 12.16 -21.20 7.50
C GLN A 142 10.98 -21.92 6.82
N GLY A 143 11.15 -22.41 5.60
CA GLY A 143 10.13 -23.16 4.86
C GLY A 143 9.01 -22.30 4.26
N VAL A 144 9.20 -20.98 4.17
CA VAL A 144 8.22 -20.06 3.57
C VAL A 144 8.05 -20.38 2.08
N GLN A 145 6.81 -20.52 1.64
CA GLN A 145 6.48 -20.79 0.24
C GLN A 145 6.44 -19.48 -0.57
N CYS A 146 6.91 -19.51 -1.82
CA CYS A 146 6.93 -18.38 -2.73
C CYS A 146 5.54 -17.75 -2.87
N VAL A 147 4.49 -18.58 -2.97
CA VAL A 147 3.11 -18.12 -3.08
C VAL A 147 2.56 -17.45 -1.81
N GLN A 148 3.20 -17.60 -0.63
CA GLN A 148 2.76 -16.87 0.56
C GLN A 148 2.94 -15.36 0.42
N CYS A 149 3.86 -14.92 -0.44
CA CYS A 149 4.04 -13.50 -0.77
C CYS A 149 3.62 -13.18 -2.22
N HIS A 150 3.90 -14.09 -3.16
CA HIS A 150 3.70 -13.88 -4.60
C HIS A 150 2.41 -14.49 -5.17
N ASN A 151 1.38 -14.80 -4.35
CA ASN A 151 0.08 -15.33 -4.82
C ASN A 151 -0.67 -14.42 -5.81
N GLY A 152 -0.30 -13.15 -5.93
CA GLY A 152 -0.93 -12.22 -6.87
C GLY A 152 -0.30 -12.22 -8.27
N ILE A 153 0.88 -12.80 -8.47
CA ILE A 153 1.68 -12.51 -9.66
C ILE A 153 1.02 -12.94 -10.98
N ALA A 154 0.29 -14.07 -10.97
CA ALA A 154 -0.37 -14.64 -12.14
C ALA A 154 -1.84 -14.23 -12.28
N HIS A 155 -2.58 -14.19 -11.16
CA HIS A 155 -4.04 -14.00 -11.19
C HIS A 155 -4.53 -12.78 -10.40
N ALA A 156 -3.63 -11.93 -9.90
CA ALA A 156 -3.97 -10.73 -9.14
C ALA A 156 -4.96 -10.95 -7.98
N ARG A 157 -4.90 -12.15 -7.37
CA ARG A 157 -5.73 -12.53 -6.21
C ARG A 157 -7.24 -12.37 -6.45
N ILE A 158 -7.71 -12.50 -7.70
CA ILE A 158 -9.15 -12.31 -8.01
C ILE A 158 -10.06 -13.23 -7.21
N ALA A 159 -9.59 -14.44 -6.89
CA ALA A 159 -10.32 -15.44 -6.10
C ALA A 159 -10.35 -15.13 -4.59
N ASP A 160 -9.29 -14.53 -4.05
CA ASP A 160 -9.22 -14.12 -2.64
C ASP A 160 -10.05 -12.84 -2.39
N ARG A 161 -10.28 -12.08 -3.45
CA ARG A 161 -11.01 -10.80 -3.44
C ARG A 161 -12.46 -10.91 -3.86
N GLU A 162 -12.92 -12.11 -4.22
CA GLU A 162 -14.31 -12.38 -4.57
C GLU A 162 -14.81 -11.43 -5.69
N VAL A 163 -13.94 -11.11 -6.65
CA VAL A 163 -14.21 -10.15 -7.75
C VAL A 163 -15.40 -10.58 -8.64
N PHE A 164 -15.90 -11.79 -8.45
CA PHE A 164 -17.07 -12.36 -9.10
C PHE A 164 -18.41 -11.87 -8.52
N GLU A 165 -18.42 -11.10 -7.43
CA GLU A 165 -19.68 -10.66 -6.80
C GLU A 165 -20.28 -9.36 -7.42
N ASP A 166 -19.54 -8.62 -8.24
CA ASP A 166 -19.95 -7.31 -8.80
C ASP A 166 -20.25 -7.35 -10.32
N GLU A 167 -19.77 -6.39 -11.11
CA GLU A 167 -19.98 -6.28 -12.57
C GLU A 167 -19.48 -7.50 -13.38
N LEU A 168 -18.72 -8.39 -12.73
CA LEU A 168 -18.06 -9.57 -13.29
C LEU A 168 -18.69 -10.91 -12.82
N THR A 169 -19.98 -10.87 -12.47
CA THR A 169 -20.83 -12.00 -12.02
C THR A 169 -20.98 -13.16 -12.99
N THR A 170 -20.57 -13.01 -14.24
CA THR A 170 -20.61 -14.10 -15.22
C THR A 170 -19.26 -14.25 -15.91
N TYR A 171 -18.92 -15.49 -16.25
CA TYR A 171 -17.68 -15.80 -16.97
C TYR A 171 -17.59 -15.10 -18.34
N ASP A 172 -18.72 -14.79 -18.97
CA ASP A 172 -18.76 -14.15 -20.28
C ASP A 172 -18.39 -12.65 -20.23
N ASN A 173 -18.51 -12.02 -19.06
CA ASN A 173 -18.11 -10.62 -18.87
C ASN A 173 -16.58 -10.46 -18.68
N TRP A 174 -15.83 -11.57 -18.61
CA TRP A 174 -14.38 -11.53 -18.49
C TRP A 174 -13.71 -11.38 -19.85
N ASP A 175 -13.21 -10.19 -20.11
CA ASP A 175 -12.31 -9.86 -21.20
C ASP A 175 -11.00 -9.23 -20.70
N GLU A 176 -10.14 -8.81 -21.62
CA GLU A 176 -8.86 -8.18 -21.28
C GLU A 176 -9.03 -6.84 -20.55
N GLN A 177 -10.09 -6.08 -20.83
CA GLN A 177 -10.33 -4.79 -20.17
C GLN A 177 -10.80 -4.99 -18.73
N ALA A 178 -11.70 -5.95 -18.52
CA ALA A 178 -12.11 -6.40 -17.20
C ALA A 178 -10.90 -6.86 -16.39
N ALA A 179 -10.05 -7.72 -16.98
CA ALA A 179 -8.81 -8.18 -16.32
C ALA A 179 -7.90 -7.00 -15.97
N GLN A 180 -7.65 -6.05 -16.88
CA GLN A 180 -6.83 -4.87 -16.59
C GLN A 180 -7.39 -4.00 -15.47
N LYS A 181 -8.71 -3.83 -15.39
CA LYS A 181 -9.39 -3.08 -14.33
C LYS A 181 -9.14 -3.71 -12.96
N VAL A 182 -9.16 -5.04 -12.85
CA VAL A 182 -9.09 -5.75 -11.57
C VAL A 182 -7.69 -6.27 -11.22
N GLY A 183 -6.82 -6.44 -12.21
CA GLY A 183 -5.48 -7.03 -12.10
C GLY A 183 -4.34 -6.03 -11.96
N THR A 184 -4.59 -4.89 -11.33
CA THR A 184 -3.59 -3.81 -11.17
C THR A 184 -2.34 -4.28 -10.42
N LEU A 185 -1.21 -3.55 -10.53
CA LEU A 185 0.02 -3.85 -9.79
C LEU A 185 -0.23 -4.00 -8.29
N TYR A 186 -1.11 -3.17 -7.74
CA TYR A 186 -1.51 -3.21 -6.34
C TYR A 186 -1.98 -4.60 -5.87
N TYR A 187 -2.68 -5.35 -6.73
CA TYR A 187 -3.20 -6.68 -6.40
C TYR A 187 -2.24 -7.83 -6.75
N ARG A 188 -1.18 -7.52 -7.50
CA ARG A 188 -0.12 -8.46 -7.84
C ARG A 188 1.00 -8.44 -6.80
N ASP A 189 1.25 -7.27 -6.21
CA ASP A 189 2.28 -7.07 -5.20
C ASP A 189 1.83 -7.51 -3.80
N PRO A 190 2.76 -7.98 -2.94
CA PRO A 190 2.45 -8.25 -1.55
C PRO A 190 2.07 -6.96 -0.82
N SER A 191 0.97 -7.00 -0.08
CA SER A 191 0.61 -5.91 0.82
C SER A 191 1.46 -5.97 2.08
N MET A 192 1.62 -4.83 2.77
CA MET A 192 2.28 -4.76 4.08
C MET A 192 1.70 -5.79 5.08
N TRP A 193 0.39 -6.04 5.00
CA TRP A 193 -0.28 -7.02 5.86
C TRP A 193 0.25 -8.44 5.67
N THR A 194 0.62 -8.83 4.44
CA THR A 194 1.25 -10.13 4.16
C THR A 194 2.51 -10.31 5.00
N CYS A 195 3.34 -9.28 5.12
CA CYS A 195 4.55 -9.32 5.95
C CYS A 195 4.21 -9.28 7.45
N ILE A 196 3.44 -8.28 7.88
CA ILE A 196 3.19 -8.02 9.31
C ILE A 196 2.38 -9.15 9.98
N SER A 197 1.40 -9.74 9.29
CA SER A 197 0.56 -10.79 9.88
C SER A 197 1.37 -12.02 10.29
N CYS A 198 2.28 -12.47 9.42
CA CYS A 198 3.19 -13.57 9.69
C CYS A 198 4.24 -13.20 10.74
N HIS A 199 4.88 -12.02 10.62
CA HIS A 199 5.89 -11.59 11.59
C HIS A 199 5.30 -11.42 13.00
N LYS A 200 4.07 -10.91 13.12
CA LYS A 200 3.36 -10.84 14.40
C LYS A 200 3.05 -12.21 14.98
N SER A 201 2.54 -13.15 14.18
CA SER A 201 2.18 -14.48 14.67
C SER A 201 3.41 -15.25 15.15
N LEU A 202 4.56 -15.06 14.48
CA LEU A 202 5.85 -15.67 14.82
C LEU A 202 6.66 -14.84 15.83
N LYS A 203 6.17 -13.68 16.27
CA LYS A 203 6.87 -12.74 17.18
C LYS A 203 8.26 -12.32 16.67
N ILE A 204 8.39 -12.17 15.36
CA ILE A 204 9.55 -11.58 14.68
C ILE A 204 9.37 -10.06 14.61
N THR A 205 10.47 -9.34 14.40
CA THR A 205 10.44 -7.87 14.29
C THR A 205 9.43 -7.40 13.23
N THR A 206 8.68 -6.36 13.59
CA THR A 206 7.83 -5.58 12.68
C THR A 206 8.27 -4.12 12.63
N ALA A 207 9.51 -3.84 13.04
CA ALA A 207 10.09 -2.51 12.92
C ALA A 207 10.22 -2.16 11.43
N CYS A 208 9.80 -0.96 11.04
CA CYS A 208 9.73 -0.56 9.63
C CYS A 208 11.09 -0.68 8.94
N ALA A 209 12.18 -0.26 9.60
CA ALA A 209 13.55 -0.33 9.10
C ALA A 209 14.09 -1.76 8.92
N ALA A 210 13.40 -2.78 9.44
CA ALA A 210 13.74 -4.18 9.14
C ALA A 210 13.23 -4.61 7.76
N CYS A 211 12.25 -3.90 7.21
CA CYS A 211 11.62 -4.21 5.93
C CYS A 211 11.85 -3.12 4.88
N HIS A 212 12.03 -1.86 5.26
CA HIS A 212 12.15 -0.71 4.36
C HIS A 212 13.53 -0.05 4.49
N ASP A 213 14.17 0.23 3.37
CA ASP A 213 15.49 0.89 3.31
C ASP A 213 15.36 2.43 3.23
N GLU A 214 14.32 2.91 2.53
CA GLU A 214 14.06 4.33 2.23
C GLU A 214 12.87 4.92 3.03
N ILE A 215 11.91 4.10 3.48
CA ILE A 215 10.76 4.56 4.26
C ILE A 215 11.04 4.41 5.77
N PRO A 216 11.50 5.46 6.48
CA PRO A 216 11.62 5.40 7.92
C PRO A 216 10.22 5.31 8.55
N GLY A 217 10.04 4.37 9.47
CA GLY A 217 8.85 4.31 10.30
C GLY A 217 8.65 5.63 11.04
N LEU A 218 7.45 6.21 11.01
CA LEU A 218 7.17 7.43 11.78
C LEU A 218 7.30 7.10 13.28
N PRO A 219 8.22 7.75 14.03
CA PRO A 219 8.48 7.46 15.46
C PRO A 219 7.27 7.63 16.39
N SER A 220 6.17 8.14 15.86
CA SER A 220 4.94 8.43 16.58
C SER A 220 4.08 7.18 16.84
N HIS A 221 4.20 6.12 16.04
CA HIS A 221 3.38 4.90 16.16
C HIS A 221 3.64 4.09 17.43
N GLU A 222 4.83 4.22 18.01
CA GLU A 222 5.26 3.44 19.17
C GLU A 222 5.02 4.17 20.50
N GLN A 223 4.47 5.38 20.46
CA GLN A 223 4.24 6.19 21.66
C GLN A 223 2.87 5.89 22.26
N ASP A 224 2.78 5.67 23.58
CA ASP A 224 1.51 5.43 24.29
C ASP A 224 0.47 6.54 24.06
N ARG A 225 0.94 7.79 23.88
CA ARG A 225 0.11 8.96 23.63
C ARG A 225 -0.45 9.04 22.20
N TRP A 226 -0.01 8.18 21.28
CA TRP A 226 -0.37 8.23 19.85
C TRP A 226 -1.88 8.35 19.64
N LYS A 227 -2.66 7.51 20.33
CA LYS A 227 -4.13 7.51 20.24
C LYS A 227 -4.77 8.87 20.53
N ARG A 228 -4.13 9.73 21.33
CA ARG A 228 -4.66 11.05 21.73
C ARG A 228 -4.04 12.21 20.97
N ALA A 229 -2.92 12.01 20.25
CA ALA A 229 -2.14 13.07 19.64
C ALA A 229 -1.92 12.92 18.13
N HIS A 230 -2.20 11.76 17.54
CA HIS A 230 -1.91 11.50 16.12
C HIS A 230 -2.64 12.43 15.16
N GLY A 231 -3.80 12.97 15.55
CA GLY A 231 -4.52 13.96 14.75
C GLY A 231 -3.73 15.25 14.48
N LEU A 232 -2.76 15.60 15.34
CA LEU A 232 -1.84 16.72 15.09
C LEU A 232 -0.86 16.36 13.98
N SER A 233 -0.23 15.19 14.08
CA SER A 233 0.67 14.66 13.03
C SER A 233 -0.05 14.51 11.69
N ALA A 234 -1.27 13.97 11.70
CA ALA A 234 -2.09 13.81 10.50
C ALA A 234 -2.42 15.15 9.83
N ARG A 235 -2.61 16.24 10.60
CA ARG A 235 -2.86 17.58 10.02
C ARG A 235 -1.59 18.29 9.56
N MET A 236 -0.43 17.93 10.10
CA MET A 236 0.86 18.44 9.61
C MET A 236 1.25 17.78 8.29
N ASP A 237 1.09 16.47 8.18
CA ASP A 237 1.47 15.70 7.00
C ASP A 237 0.60 14.44 6.88
N ILE A 238 -0.59 14.59 6.29
CA ILE A 238 -1.47 13.45 6.03
C ILE A 238 -0.87 12.50 4.99
N ASP A 239 -0.07 13.02 4.07
CA ASP A 239 0.49 12.24 2.97
C ASP A 239 1.42 11.14 3.49
N SER A 240 2.17 11.41 4.56
CA SER A 240 2.97 10.40 5.27
C SER A 240 2.16 9.18 5.70
N CYS A 241 0.93 9.38 6.19
CA CYS A 241 0.01 8.31 6.58
C CYS A 241 -0.56 7.59 5.35
N THR A 242 -0.89 8.35 4.32
CA THR A 242 -1.55 7.83 3.11
C THR A 242 -0.66 6.95 2.25
N LYS A 243 0.66 6.99 2.43
CA LYS A 243 1.60 6.09 1.74
C LYS A 243 1.36 4.63 2.12
N CYS A 244 0.80 4.36 3.30
CA CYS A 244 0.65 3.00 3.82
C CYS A 244 -0.77 2.66 4.27
N HIS A 245 -1.57 3.62 4.76
CA HIS A 245 -2.88 3.37 5.37
C HIS A 245 -4.07 3.56 4.40
N VAL A 246 -3.94 3.12 3.15
CA VAL A 246 -5.02 3.20 2.14
C VAL A 246 -5.72 1.85 2.02
N THR A 247 -7.05 1.90 2.07
CA THR A 247 -7.92 0.76 1.85
C THR A 247 -8.07 0.55 0.34
N PRO A 248 -7.83 -0.67 -0.18
CA PRO A 248 -8.12 -0.97 -1.57
C PRO A 248 -9.55 -0.60 -1.97
N ASP A 249 -9.74 -0.19 -3.22
CA ASP A 249 -11.04 0.12 -3.83
C ASP A 249 -11.85 1.26 -3.15
N LYS A 250 -11.25 1.99 -2.20
CA LYS A 250 -11.79 3.23 -1.63
C LYS A 250 -11.04 4.44 -2.17
N PRO A 251 -11.73 5.58 -2.37
CA PRO A 251 -11.04 6.81 -2.70
C PRO A 251 -10.10 7.20 -1.55
N LYS A 252 -8.95 7.79 -1.86
CA LYS A 252 -7.95 8.23 -0.86
C LYS A 252 -8.57 9.18 0.17
N PHE A 253 -9.44 10.08 -0.29
CA PHE A 253 -10.16 11.06 0.51
C PHE A 253 -11.67 10.96 0.24
N THR A 254 -12.52 11.54 1.08
CA THR A 254 -13.96 11.62 0.82
C THR A 254 -14.22 12.36 -0.50
N GLN A 255 -15.28 11.97 -1.22
CA GLN A 255 -15.67 12.67 -2.45
C GLN A 255 -16.08 14.12 -2.17
N HIS A 256 -16.70 14.34 -1.00
CA HIS A 256 -17.04 15.66 -0.49
C HIS A 256 -16.05 16.04 0.62
N SER A 257 -15.17 16.99 0.30
CA SER A 257 -14.16 17.46 1.24
C SER A 257 -14.81 18.27 2.38
N THR A 258 -14.31 18.06 3.58
CA THR A 258 -14.61 18.84 4.79
C THR A 258 -13.73 20.09 4.92
N GLY A 259 -12.75 20.26 4.03
CA GLY A 259 -11.70 21.28 4.14
C GLY A 259 -10.54 20.89 5.07
N ASP A 260 -10.56 19.69 5.67
CA ASP A 260 -9.50 19.14 6.51
C ASP A 260 -9.06 17.78 5.94
N ALA A 261 -7.93 17.75 5.24
CA ALA A 261 -7.46 16.54 4.54
C ALA A 261 -7.27 15.33 5.49
N ALA A 262 -6.90 15.57 6.75
CA ALA A 262 -6.81 14.52 7.76
C ALA A 262 -8.18 13.90 8.08
N THR A 263 -9.23 14.72 8.19
CA THR A 263 -10.61 14.27 8.37
C THR A 263 -11.12 13.54 7.13
N ASP A 264 -10.90 14.10 5.95
CA ASP A 264 -11.34 13.48 4.68
C ASP A 264 -10.70 12.11 4.49
N PHE A 265 -9.42 11.96 4.85
CA PHE A 265 -8.74 10.67 4.83
C PHE A 265 -9.32 9.71 5.89
N ALA A 266 -9.46 10.17 7.13
CA ALA A 266 -9.95 9.35 8.23
C ALA A 266 -11.35 8.78 7.98
N ARG A 267 -12.22 9.55 7.32
CA ARG A 267 -13.59 9.15 6.95
C ARG A 267 -13.64 8.23 5.72
N ALA A 268 -12.70 8.37 4.79
CA ALA A 268 -12.67 7.56 3.57
C ALA A 268 -12.04 6.17 3.76
N GLN A 269 -11.10 6.04 4.70
CA GLN A 269 -10.35 4.80 4.90
C GLN A 269 -10.95 3.92 6.00
N ASN A 270 -11.21 2.64 5.69
CA ASN A 270 -11.80 1.68 6.63
C ASN A 270 -10.97 1.52 7.91
N PHE A 271 -9.64 1.50 7.79
CA PHE A 271 -8.74 1.38 8.94
C PHE A 271 -8.96 2.52 9.94
N CYS A 272 -8.91 3.76 9.47
CA CYS A 272 -9.08 4.94 10.30
C CYS A 272 -10.52 5.01 10.84
N TYR A 273 -11.50 4.79 9.96
CA TYR A 273 -12.90 4.89 10.31
C TYR A 273 -13.32 3.87 11.37
N SER A 274 -12.76 2.65 11.38
CA SER A 274 -13.06 1.63 12.40
C SER A 274 -12.79 2.09 13.85
N CYS A 275 -11.83 2.99 14.06
CA CYS A 275 -11.59 3.61 15.35
C CYS A 275 -12.38 4.92 15.50
N HIS A 276 -12.48 5.73 14.44
CA HIS A 276 -13.18 7.02 14.48
C HIS A 276 -14.73 6.92 14.51
N THR A 277 -15.29 5.74 14.32
CA THR A 277 -16.71 5.44 14.60
C THR A 277 -16.98 5.17 16.08
N GLN A 278 -15.94 4.97 16.88
CA GLN A 278 -16.10 4.69 18.30
C GLN A 278 -16.31 5.98 19.07
N ARG A 279 -17.42 6.04 19.82
CA ARG A 279 -17.73 7.17 20.69
C ARG A 279 -16.56 7.41 21.66
N PRO A 280 -15.94 8.60 21.68
CA PRO A 280 -14.82 8.88 22.58
C PRO A 280 -15.23 8.82 24.05
N GLN A 281 -14.32 8.41 24.94
CA GLN A 281 -14.59 8.31 26.38
C GLN A 281 -15.09 9.61 27.03
N PHE A 282 -14.68 10.78 26.53
CA PHE A 282 -15.15 12.06 27.05
C PHE A 282 -16.62 12.35 26.70
N HIS A 283 -17.29 11.49 25.94
CA HIS A 283 -18.69 11.63 25.61
C HIS A 283 -19.67 11.07 26.66
N GLU A 284 -19.20 10.47 27.76
CA GLU A 284 -20.08 9.72 28.67
C GLU A 284 -21.05 10.60 29.48
N ASP A 285 -20.65 11.76 30.03
CA ASP A 285 -21.50 12.39 31.07
C ASP A 285 -22.07 13.80 30.78
N ASP A 286 -21.40 14.71 30.05
CA ASP A 286 -21.93 16.10 29.90
C ASP A 286 -21.38 16.86 28.67
N VAL A 287 -21.22 16.22 27.50
CA VAL A 287 -20.61 16.92 26.35
C VAL A 287 -21.37 18.17 25.96
N LEU A 288 -22.71 18.14 25.88
CA LEU A 288 -23.46 19.32 25.46
C LEU A 288 -23.35 20.49 26.45
N PRO A 289 -23.54 20.30 27.78
CA PRO A 289 -23.29 21.36 28.74
C PRO A 289 -21.85 21.91 28.73
N ASP A 290 -20.85 21.03 28.55
CA ASP A 290 -19.43 21.39 28.64
C ASP A 290 -18.72 21.58 27.29
N HIS A 291 -19.43 21.53 26.15
CA HIS A 291 -18.78 21.49 24.83
C HIS A 291 -17.92 22.72 24.55
N GLN A 292 -18.25 23.89 25.13
CA GLN A 292 -17.41 25.08 25.01
C GLN A 292 -16.00 24.85 25.56
N ARG A 293 -15.88 24.19 26.72
CA ARG A 293 -14.58 23.85 27.32
C ARG A 293 -13.82 22.87 26.43
N PHE A 294 -14.49 21.83 25.95
CA PHE A 294 -13.87 20.85 25.05
C PHE A 294 -13.43 21.45 23.72
N VAL A 295 -14.24 22.33 23.12
CA VAL A 295 -13.89 23.05 21.88
C VAL A 295 -12.69 23.96 22.13
N SER A 296 -12.62 24.64 23.28
CA SER A 296 -11.49 25.51 23.64
C SER A 296 -10.19 24.72 23.87
N GLU A 297 -10.27 23.56 24.54
CA GLU A 297 -9.11 22.73 24.86
C GLU A 297 -8.60 21.92 23.65
N ARG A 298 -9.50 21.47 22.78
CA ARG A 298 -9.19 20.52 21.70
C ARG A 298 -9.24 21.14 20.32
N GLY A 299 -9.88 22.29 20.14
CA GLY A 299 -10.12 22.90 18.84
C GLY A 299 -11.26 22.23 18.07
N ILE A 300 -12.01 23.06 17.33
CA ILE A 300 -13.21 22.64 16.60
C ILE A 300 -12.96 21.56 15.54
N LYS A 301 -11.78 21.57 14.89
CA LYS A 301 -11.41 20.57 13.87
C LYS A 301 -11.41 19.13 14.39
N ASN A 302 -11.09 18.91 15.66
CA ASN A 302 -11.14 17.57 16.24
C ASN A 302 -12.57 17.04 16.36
N CYS A 303 -13.55 17.91 16.59
CA CYS A 303 -14.97 17.54 16.57
C CYS A 303 -15.42 17.24 15.13
N LEU A 304 -14.96 18.05 14.17
CA LEU A 304 -15.29 17.91 12.75
C LEU A 304 -14.73 16.64 12.11
N THR A 305 -13.84 15.92 12.79
CA THR A 305 -13.45 14.58 12.32
C THR A 305 -14.64 13.61 12.29
N CYS A 306 -15.59 13.75 13.22
CA CYS A 306 -16.77 12.87 13.34
C CYS A 306 -18.12 13.60 13.15
N HIS A 307 -18.14 14.93 13.28
CA HIS A 307 -19.34 15.77 13.16
C HIS A 307 -19.26 16.69 11.94
N ASN A 308 -20.40 17.18 11.47
CA ASN A 308 -20.46 18.20 10.42
C ASN A 308 -20.94 19.54 10.98
N LEU A 309 -20.62 20.63 10.29
CA LEU A 309 -21.27 21.92 10.55
C LEU A 309 -22.75 21.86 10.21
N ASN A 310 -23.07 21.34 9.03
CA ASN A 310 -24.40 21.27 8.45
C ASN A 310 -24.90 19.83 8.38
N GLU A 311 -26.12 19.64 7.88
CA GLU A 311 -26.74 18.33 7.68
C GLU A 311 -25.80 17.32 7.00
N VAL A 312 -25.82 16.09 7.50
CA VAL A 312 -25.00 14.98 7.02
C VAL A 312 -25.68 14.35 5.82
N ARG A 313 -24.91 14.13 4.74
CA ARG A 313 -25.42 13.41 3.56
C ARG A 313 -25.55 11.92 3.85
N GLN A 314 -26.44 11.25 3.14
CA GLN A 314 -26.74 9.83 3.37
C GLN A 314 -25.52 8.90 3.17
N ASP A 315 -24.54 9.32 2.37
CA ASP A 315 -23.31 8.61 2.04
C ASP A 315 -22.07 9.10 2.83
N GLU A 316 -22.25 10.05 3.75
CA GLU A 316 -21.16 10.60 4.53
C GLU A 316 -20.92 9.83 5.84
N ASN A 317 -19.66 9.48 6.06
CA ASN A 317 -19.16 8.85 7.29
C ASN A 317 -19.04 9.88 8.44
N ALA A 318 -20.17 10.47 8.84
CA ALA A 318 -20.29 11.45 9.91
C ALA A 318 -21.53 11.20 10.78
N THR A 319 -21.49 11.69 12.01
CA THR A 319 -22.61 11.55 12.96
C THR A 319 -23.66 12.63 12.75
N SER A 320 -24.92 12.32 13.05
CA SER A 320 -26.08 13.20 12.79
C SER A 320 -26.11 14.48 13.65
N THR A 321 -25.29 14.59 14.70
CA THR A 321 -25.18 15.81 15.49
C THR A 321 -24.34 16.84 14.74
N THR A 322 -24.94 17.99 14.43
CA THR A 322 -24.33 19.05 13.63
C THR A 322 -24.27 20.38 14.39
N CYS A 323 -23.24 21.18 14.12
CA CYS A 323 -23.01 22.44 14.84
C CYS A 323 -24.13 23.46 14.57
N ASN A 324 -24.58 23.57 13.32
CA ASN A 324 -25.58 24.56 12.88
C ASN A 324 -27.01 24.21 13.30
N THR A 325 -27.22 23.08 13.98
CA THR A 325 -28.43 22.89 14.77
C THR A 325 -28.56 23.96 15.87
N CYS A 326 -27.45 24.54 16.33
CA CYS A 326 -27.43 25.56 17.39
C CYS A 326 -26.57 26.81 17.10
N HIS A 327 -25.56 26.74 16.22
CA HIS A 327 -24.52 27.78 16.09
C HIS A 327 -24.50 28.58 14.77
N TRP A 328 -25.43 28.35 13.83
CA TRP A 328 -25.60 29.12 12.57
C TRP A 328 -24.31 29.68 11.92
N PHE A 329 -23.27 28.86 11.80
CA PHE A 329 -22.03 29.23 11.15
C PHE A 329 -22.26 29.47 9.65
N GLU A 330 -21.77 30.60 9.15
CA GLU A 330 -21.73 30.91 7.73
C GLU A 330 -20.75 29.99 6.96
N PRO A 331 -20.97 29.77 5.65
CA PRO A 331 -20.00 29.07 4.81
C PRO A 331 -18.61 29.71 4.91
N GLY A 332 -17.57 28.92 5.18
CA GLY A 332 -16.19 29.39 5.36
C GLY A 332 -15.89 30.01 6.73
N ALA A 333 -16.81 29.96 7.70
CA ALA A 333 -16.57 30.48 9.06
C ALA A 333 -15.40 29.77 9.79
N LEU A 334 -15.16 28.48 9.48
CA LEU A 334 -14.09 27.71 10.11
C LEU A 334 -12.69 28.17 9.71
N ASP A 335 -12.53 28.64 8.47
CA ASP A 335 -11.23 29.14 7.98
C ASP A 335 -10.83 30.40 8.76
N LYS A 336 -11.80 31.24 9.10
CA LYS A 336 -11.59 32.46 9.91
C LYS A 336 -11.33 32.15 11.39
N ILE A 337 -12.09 31.22 11.98
CA ILE A 337 -11.91 30.80 13.39
C ILE A 337 -10.52 30.16 13.60
N GLN A 338 -10.02 29.45 12.59
CA GLN A 338 -8.69 28.85 12.61
C GLN A 338 -7.57 29.90 12.64
N GLU A 339 -7.71 30.99 11.88
CA GLU A 339 -6.72 32.08 11.83
C GLU A 339 -6.66 32.86 13.15
N GLU A 340 -7.79 33.01 13.85
CA GLU A 340 -7.87 33.74 15.13
C GLU A 340 -7.34 32.93 16.33
N LEU A 341 -7.44 31.59 16.31
CA LEU A 341 -6.92 30.72 17.37
C LEU A 341 -5.42 30.38 17.23
N MET A 342 -4.80 30.74 16.11
CA MET A 342 -3.39 30.54 15.80
C MET A 342 -2.53 31.81 16.03
N GLN A 343 -3.14 32.91 16.49
CA GLN A 343 -2.49 34.15 16.95
C GLN A 343 -2.38 34.18 18.47
#